data_AF-A0A842W1A5-F1
#
_entry.id   AF-A0A842W1A5-F1
#
_cell.length_a   1.000
_cell.length_b   1.000
_cell.length_c   1.000
_cell.angle_alpha   90.00
_cell.angle_beta   90.00
_cell.angle_gamma   90.00
#
_symmetry.space_group_name_H-M   'P 1'
#
loop_
_entity.id
_entity.type
_entity.pdbx_description
1 polymer ?
#
loop_
_entity_poly.entity_id
_entity_poly.type
_entity_poly.pdbx_seq_one_letter_code
_entity_poly.pdbx_strand_id
1 'polypeptide(L)' 'MTLQNSRSLHQNPLKLKSNRVWRTYTGGKLIESLQNVDNPHDSELPEDWIASIVEARNPGQKRPPNEGLSKVD' A
#
# COMPACT_ATOMS: atom_id res chain seq x y z
N MET A 1 -26.94 -6.48 25.12
CA MET A 1 -25.62 -6.53 24.44
C MET A 1 -25.42 -5.18 23.76
N THR A 2 -24.62 -4.32 24.37
CA THR A 2 -24.51 -2.90 23.98
C THR A 2 -23.66 -2.79 22.72
N LEU A 3 -24.24 -2.31 21.63
CA LEU A 3 -23.52 -1.91 20.41
C LEU A 3 -22.56 -0.78 20.80
N GLN A 4 -21.28 -1.11 20.99
CA GLN A 4 -20.25 -0.10 21.24
C GLN A 4 -20.01 0.70 19.95
N ASN A 5 -20.35 1.99 20.01
CA ASN A 5 -19.88 3.13 19.22
C ASN A 5 -19.12 2.80 17.91
N SER A 6 -19.83 2.70 16.79
CA SER A 6 -19.22 2.94 15.49
C SER A 6 -18.93 4.43 15.35
N ARG A 7 -17.69 4.86 15.65
CA ARG A 7 -17.25 6.18 15.17
C ARG A 7 -17.36 6.18 13.65
N SER A 8 -17.98 7.21 13.10
CA SER A 8 -18.06 7.37 11.66
C SER A 8 -16.65 7.52 11.06
N LEU A 9 -16.27 6.61 10.14
CA LEU A 9 -14.97 6.63 9.47
C LEU A 9 -14.72 7.92 8.67
N HIS A 10 -15.78 8.61 8.22
CA HIS A 10 -15.63 9.86 7.46
C HIS A 10 -15.26 11.08 8.32
N GLN A 11 -15.28 10.96 9.65
CA GLN A 11 -15.03 12.08 10.56
C GLN A 11 -13.57 12.22 10.98
N ASN A 12 -12.69 11.29 10.59
CA ASN A 12 -11.28 11.29 10.96
C ASN A 12 -10.41 10.92 9.74
N PRO A 13 -9.18 11.45 9.63
CA PRO A 13 -8.22 10.94 8.66
C PRO A 13 -7.99 9.43 8.83
N LEU A 14 -8.06 8.69 7.73
CA LEU A 14 -7.77 7.25 7.71
C LEU A 14 -6.29 7.06 7.38
N LYS A 15 -5.56 6.44 8.30
CA LYS A 15 -4.17 6.04 8.03
C LYS A 15 -4.19 4.85 7.08
N LEU A 16 -3.45 4.96 5.99
CA LEU A 16 -3.31 3.87 5.01
C LEU A 16 -2.04 3.07 5.32
N LYS A 17 -2.13 1.75 5.09
CA LYS A 17 -0.98 0.85 4.99
C LYS A 17 -0.14 1.24 3.77
N SER A 18 1.17 1.04 3.86
CA SER A 18 2.01 1.08 2.66
C SER A 18 1.50 0.05 1.65
N ASN A 19 1.46 0.45 0.39
CA ASN A 19 0.87 -0.30 -0.71
C ASN A 19 1.88 -0.39 -1.85
N ARG A 20 3.04 -0.99 -1.54
CA ARG A 20 4.11 -1.23 -2.49
C ARG A 20 3.67 -2.21 -3.57
N VAL A 21 3.85 -1.86 -4.84
CA VAL A 21 3.35 -2.65 -5.98
C VAL A 21 4.50 -3.12 -6.86
N TRP A 22 4.44 -4.38 -7.29
CA TRP A 22 5.44 -4.99 -8.15
C TRP A 22 5.43 -4.44 -9.58
N ARG A 23 6.62 -4.23 -10.16
CA ARG A 23 6.84 -3.90 -11.57
C ARG A 23 8.05 -4.64 -12.11
N THR A 24 8.20 -4.67 -13.44
CA THR A 24 9.37 -5.23 -14.14
C THR A 24 10.62 -4.36 -14.08
N TYR A 25 10.53 -3.17 -13.48
CA TYR A 25 11.63 -2.23 -13.34
C TYR A 25 11.93 -2.04 -11.86
N THR A 26 13.21 -1.81 -11.55
CA THR A 26 13.67 -1.60 -10.19
C THR A 26 13.51 -0.14 -9.76
N GLY A 27 13.25 0.07 -8.48
CA GLY A 27 13.16 1.39 -7.87
C GLY A 27 12.66 1.32 -6.44
N GLY A 28 12.31 2.47 -5.87
CA GLY A 28 11.65 2.54 -4.56
C GLY A 28 12.51 3.05 -3.41
N LYS A 29 13.83 3.13 -3.58
CA LYS A 29 14.75 3.61 -2.54
C LYS A 29 14.33 4.96 -1.96
N LEU A 30 13.97 5.92 -2.81
CA LEU A 30 13.59 7.25 -2.34
C LEU A 30 12.25 7.26 -1.59
N ILE A 31 11.35 6.33 -1.87
CA ILE A 31 10.09 6.22 -1.14
C ILE A 31 10.33 5.57 0.22
N GLU A 32 11.18 4.53 0.28
CA GLU A 32 11.63 3.97 1.55
C GLU A 32 12.35 5.02 2.42
N SER A 33 13.22 5.84 1.83
CA SER A 33 13.85 6.98 2.51
C SER A 33 12.82 7.97 3.04
N LEU A 34 11.80 8.32 2.24
CA LEU A 34 10.72 9.22 2.66
C LEU A 34 9.92 8.65 3.84
N GLN A 35 9.77 7.33 3.88
CA GLN A 35 9.06 6.61 4.93
C GLN A 35 9.94 6.29 6.15
N ASN A 36 11.21 6.73 6.16
CA ASN A 36 12.21 6.44 7.19
C ASN A 36 12.40 4.94 7.43
N VAL A 37 12.32 4.13 6.37
CA VAL A 37 12.65 2.70 6.44
C VAL A 37 14.16 2.55 6.65
N ASP A 38 14.55 1.62 7.51
CA ASP A 38 15.95 1.28 7.73
C ASP A 38 16.56 0.65 6.46
N ASN A 39 17.74 1.13 6.04
CA ASN A 39 18.46 0.66 4.86
C ASN A 39 17.65 0.73 3.55
N PRO A 40 17.25 1.94 3.11
CA PRO A 40 16.43 2.09 1.91
C PRO A 40 17.16 1.61 0.66
N HIS A 41 16.47 0.83 -0.17
CA HIS A 41 17.03 0.19 -1.36
C HIS A 41 16.02 0.12 -2.51
N ASP A 42 16.54 -0.05 -3.72
CA ASP A 42 15.69 -0.31 -4.88
C ASP A 42 15.32 -1.79 -4.93
N SER A 43 14.08 -2.08 -5.31
CA SER A 43 13.54 -3.43 -5.47
C SER A 43 12.56 -3.50 -6.63
N GLU A 44 11.99 -4.69 -6.86
CA GLU A 44 10.90 -4.89 -7.81
C GLU A 44 9.56 -4.33 -7.32
N LEU A 45 9.52 -3.68 -6.16
CA LEU A 45 8.34 -3.01 -5.62
C LEU A 45 8.50 -1.48 -5.69
N PRO A 46 8.64 -0.85 -6.86
CA PRO A 46 9.12 0.53 -6.97
C PRO A 46 8.06 1.59 -6.65
N GLU A 47 6.77 1.27 -6.75
CA GLU A 47 5.66 2.21 -6.59
C GLU A 47 4.94 2.01 -5.24
N ASP A 48 4.39 3.09 -4.65
CA ASP A 48 3.45 3.02 -3.51
C ASP A 48 2.13 3.68 -3.91
N TRP A 49 1.05 2.89 -3.98
CA TRP A 49 -0.25 3.35 -4.47
C TRP A 49 -1.12 3.88 -3.33
N ILE A 50 -1.26 5.21 -3.24
CA ILE A 50 -2.01 5.90 -2.18
C ILE A 50 -3.49 6.05 -2.56
N ALA A 51 -4.39 5.69 -1.63
CA ALA A 51 -5.85 5.74 -1.81
C ALA A 51 -6.35 5.02 -3.08
N SER A 52 -5.66 3.97 -3.49
CA SER A 52 -5.99 3.20 -4.68
C SER A 52 -7.19 2.29 -4.45
N ILE A 53 -8.09 2.32 -5.43
CA ILE A 53 -9.24 1.42 -5.59
C ILE A 53 -9.07 0.49 -6.79
N VAL A 54 -7.86 0.39 -7.32
CA VAL A 54 -7.53 -0.40 -8.51
C VAL A 54 -6.62 -1.56 -8.14
N GLU A 55 -6.96 -2.75 -8.62
CA GLU A 55 -6.09 -3.92 -8.56
C GLU A 55 -5.03 -3.87 -9.67
N ALA A 56 -3.77 -4.11 -9.28
CA ALA A 56 -2.65 -4.20 -10.19
C ALA A 56 -2.81 -5.42 -11.12
N ARG A 57 -2.55 -5.21 -12.41
CA ARG A 57 -2.56 -6.27 -13.43
C ARG A 57 -1.14 -6.48 -13.95
N ASN A 58 -0.42 -7.37 -13.26
CA ASN A 58 0.96 -7.70 -13.60
C ASN A 58 1.04 -9.08 -14.28
N PRO A 59 1.90 -9.26 -15.30
CA PRO A 59 2.15 -10.57 -15.88
C PRO A 59 2.86 -11.52 -14.89
N GLY A 60 2.60 -12.82 -15.05
CA GLY A 60 3.18 -13.91 -14.24
C GLY A 60 2.17 -14.57 -13.30
N GLN A 61 2.35 -15.87 -13.04
CA GLN A 61 1.54 -16.63 -12.09
C GLN A 61 1.99 -16.32 -10.65
N LYS A 62 1.04 -16.26 -9.70
CA LYS A 62 1.25 -16.05 -8.25
C LYS A 62 1.54 -14.61 -7.79
N ARG A 63 0.78 -13.63 -8.26
CA ARG A 63 0.74 -12.30 -7.62
C ARG A 63 -0.15 -12.33 -6.37
N PRO A 64 0.14 -11.51 -5.34
CA PRO A 64 -0.75 -11.39 -4.19
C PRO A 64 -2.16 -10.99 -4.65
N PRO A 65 -3.22 -11.60 -4.08
CA PRO A 65 -4.57 -11.12 -4.33
C PRO A 65 -4.69 -9.66 -3.85
N ASN A 66 -5.45 -8.85 -4.58
CA ASN A 66 -5.73 -7.45 -4.24
C ASN A 66 -4.48 -6.55 -4.21
N GLU A 67 -3.40 -6.94 -4.90
CA GLU A 67 -2.22 -6.09 -5.07
C GLU A 67 -2.63 -4.73 -5.65
N GLY A 68 -2.13 -3.63 -5.08
CA GLY A 68 -2.49 -2.28 -5.51
C GLY A 68 -3.74 -1.70 -4.85
N LEU A 69 -4.61 -2.48 -4.19
CA LEU A 69 -5.70 -1.92 -3.40
C LEU A 69 -5.20 -1.38 -2.05
N SER A 70 -5.49 -0.11 -1.76
CA SER A 70 -5.12 0.48 -0.47
C SER A 70 -5.92 -0.14 0.68
N LYS A 71 -5.25 -0.29 1.82
CA LYS A 71 -5.84 -0.83 3.05
C LYS A 71 -5.67 0.19 4.18
N VAL A 72 -6.66 0.25 5.08
CA VAL A 72 -6.59 1.09 6.29
C VAL A 72 -5.78 0.35 7.36
N ASP A 73 -4.98 1.11 8.11
CA ASP A 73 -4.21 0.64 9.28
C ASP A 73 -5.09 0.22 10.45
#